data_AF-V9L736-F1
#
_entry.id   AF-V9L736-F1
#
_cell.length_a   1.000
_cell.length_b   1.000
_cell.length_c   1.000
_cell.angle_alpha   90.00
_cell.angle_beta   90.00
_cell.angle_gamma   90.00
#
_symmetry.space_group_name_H-M   'P 1'
#
loop_
_entity.id
_entity.type
_entity.pdbx_description
1 polymer ?
#
loop_
_entity_poly.entity_id
_entity_poly.type
_entity_poly.pdbx_seq_one_letter_code
_entity_poly.pdbx_strand_id
1 'polypeptide(L)'
;MPSVTHLGSTVKEENSVRKEFYTAEWQSLTMAIRPWEGCTVQEADRRRRESYDRRHQVAYLIQRSPNGIMGLGRVGERLREYRVPYQHGLPVPIFKPTHISPKVERADTPPVLKDIMELERALGSDGSCPDKREISQITRELPPVIQPVKLDAQKSGLAFRSLSRSMSHEAQRG
;
A
#
# COMPACT_ATOMS: atom_id res chain seq x y z
N MET A 1 12.37 -3.81 26.47
CA MET A 1 10.92 -3.50 26.52
C MET A 1 10.75 -2.00 26.68
N PRO A 2 9.91 -1.31 25.89
CA PRO A 2 9.67 0.11 26.08
C PRO A 2 9.02 0.33 27.46
N SER A 3 9.53 1.29 28.23
CA SER A 3 8.90 1.68 29.49
C SER A 3 7.71 2.58 29.19
N VAL A 4 6.57 2.28 29.81
CA VAL A 4 5.33 3.02 29.64
C VAL A 4 4.83 3.47 30.99
N THR A 5 4.44 4.74 31.08
CA THR A 5 3.89 5.36 32.29
C THR A 5 2.49 5.88 31.98
N HIS A 6 1.56 5.69 32.91
CA HIS A 6 0.16 6.08 32.77
C HIS A 6 -0.21 7.04 33.90
N LEU A 7 -0.98 8.08 33.57
CA LEU A 7 -1.56 9.01 34.54
C LEU A 7 -3.08 9.07 34.34
N GLY A 8 -3.79 9.02 35.46
CA GLY A 8 -5.24 9.17 35.52
C GLY A 8 -5.65 10.60 35.89
N SER A 9 -6.87 10.96 35.54
CA SER A 9 -7.55 12.16 36.01
C SER A 9 -8.93 11.79 36.53
N THR A 10 -9.38 12.50 37.56
CA THR A 10 -10.65 12.25 38.24
C THR A 10 -11.40 13.55 38.41
N VAL A 11 -12.71 13.52 38.18
CA VAL A 11 -13.64 14.62 38.44
C VAL A 11 -14.73 14.10 39.37
N LYS A 12 -15.08 14.91 40.38
CA LYS A 12 -16.17 14.66 41.32
C LYS A 12 -16.98 15.94 41.45
N GLU A 13 -18.28 15.85 41.18
CA GLU A 13 -19.21 16.96 41.23
C GLU A 13 -20.43 16.56 42.05
N GLU A 14 -20.93 17.50 42.84
CA GLU A 14 -22.11 17.33 43.67
C GLU A 14 -23.02 18.55 43.51
N ASN A 15 -24.30 18.29 43.31
CA ASN A 15 -25.35 19.30 43.33
C ASN A 15 -26.32 18.99 44.46
N SER A 16 -26.08 19.57 45.64
CA SER A 16 -26.89 19.33 46.84
C SER A 16 -28.33 19.85 46.70
N VAL A 17 -28.59 20.82 45.82
CA VAL A 17 -29.95 21.34 45.56
C VAL A 17 -30.80 20.31 44.82
N ARG A 18 -30.21 19.65 43.81
CA ARG A 18 -30.88 18.62 43.00
C ARG A 18 -30.67 17.19 43.52
N LYS A 19 -29.82 17.01 44.55
CA LYS A 19 -29.34 15.71 45.05
C LYS A 19 -28.70 14.86 43.95
N GLU A 20 -27.96 15.52 43.06
CA GLU A 20 -27.27 14.87 41.93
C GLU A 20 -25.78 14.78 42.23
N PHE A 21 -25.17 13.67 41.84
CA PHE A 21 -23.74 13.40 42.03
C PHE A 21 -23.17 12.89 40.71
N TYR A 22 -21.99 13.37 40.33
CA TYR A 22 -21.26 12.92 39.17
C TYR A 22 -19.81 12.60 39.54
N THR A 23 -19.29 11.49 39.03
CA THR A 23 -17.89 11.13 39.18
C THR A 23 -17.41 10.49 37.90
N ALA A 24 -16.24 10.91 37.44
CA ALA A 24 -15.59 10.34 36.27
C ALA A 24 -14.11 10.16 36.54
N GLU A 25 -13.57 9.04 36.08
CA GLU A 25 -12.15 8.72 36.11
C GLU A 25 -11.74 8.23 34.73
N TRP A 26 -10.61 8.72 34.23
CA TRP A 26 -10.06 8.28 32.96
C TRP A 26 -8.54 8.38 32.93
N GLN A 27 -7.92 7.58 32.07
CA GLN A 27 -6.51 7.68 31.77
C GLN A 27 -6.26 8.86 30.84
N SER A 28 -5.77 9.97 31.41
CA SER A 28 -5.58 11.22 30.69
C SER A 28 -4.28 11.28 29.91
N LEU A 29 -3.20 10.70 30.44
CA LEU A 29 -1.87 10.79 29.84
C LEU A 29 -1.18 9.44 29.81
N THR A 30 -0.54 9.14 28.69
CA THR A 30 0.35 7.98 28.53
C THR A 30 1.66 8.45 27.96
N MET A 31 2.75 8.14 28.65
CA MET A 31 4.10 8.39 28.17
C MET A 31 4.76 7.06 27.82
N ALA A 32 5.29 6.95 26.61
CA ALA A 32 6.01 5.76 26.17
C ALA A 32 7.43 6.14 25.76
N ILE A 33 8.42 5.52 26.40
CA ILE A 33 9.82 5.76 26.12
C ILE A 33 10.31 4.71 25.12
N ARG A 34 10.74 5.17 23.95
CA ARG A 34 11.36 4.33 22.93
C ARG A 34 12.87 4.32 23.17
N PRO A 35 13.49 3.12 23.23
CA PRO A 35 14.94 3.02 23.34
C PRO A 35 15.63 3.66 22.13
N TRP A 36 16.94 3.88 22.24
CA TRP A 36 17.75 4.44 21.16
C TRP A 36 17.80 3.54 19.92
N GLU A 37 17.47 2.26 20.07
CA GLU A 37 17.34 1.28 19.00
C GLU A 37 16.21 1.72 18.05
N GLY A 38 16.57 2.36 16.93
CA GLY A 38 15.66 2.99 15.97
C GLY A 38 15.62 4.52 15.99
N CYS A 39 16.39 5.17 16.86
CA CYS A 39 16.59 6.63 16.92
C CYS A 39 18.09 6.95 16.88
N THR A 40 18.71 6.59 15.75
CA THR A 40 20.14 6.78 15.48
C THR A 40 20.35 7.58 14.21
N VAL A 41 21.30 8.50 14.23
CA VAL A 41 21.78 9.23 13.06
C VAL A 41 23.23 8.81 12.83
N GLN A 42 23.52 8.30 11.65
CA GLN A 42 24.86 7.89 11.25
C GLN A 42 25.21 8.55 9.93
N GLU A 43 26.29 9.32 9.94
CA GLU A 43 26.80 10.04 8.78
C GLU A 43 28.29 9.74 8.63
N ALA A 44 28.74 9.58 7.39
CA ALA A 44 30.15 9.31 7.11
C ALA A 44 30.59 10.09 5.87
N ASP A 45 31.51 11.04 6.07
CA ASP A 45 32.20 11.73 4.99
C ASP A 45 33.54 11.04 4.72
N ARG A 46 33.56 10.20 3.69
CA ARG A 46 34.78 9.48 3.28
C ARG A 46 35.84 10.38 2.65
N ARG A 47 35.47 11.55 2.09
CA ARG A 47 36.42 12.50 1.51
C ARG A 47 37.21 13.20 2.60
N ARG A 48 36.53 13.59 3.68
CA ARG A 48 37.14 14.23 4.86
C ARG A 48 37.62 13.26 5.93
N ARG A 49 37.29 11.96 5.80
CA ARG A 49 37.52 10.92 6.81
C ARG A 49 36.85 11.24 8.14
N GLU A 50 35.65 11.82 8.08
CA GLU A 50 34.86 12.20 9.24
C GLU A 50 33.67 11.23 9.37
N SER A 51 33.33 10.85 10.61
CA SER A 51 32.17 10.03 10.90
C SER A 51 31.43 10.58 12.11
N TYR A 52 30.10 10.59 12.04
CA TYR A 52 29.21 11.02 13.10
C TYR A 52 28.23 9.90 13.42
N ASP A 53 28.17 9.48 14.68
CA ASP A 53 27.16 8.56 15.20
C ASP A 53 26.49 9.22 16.41
N ARG A 54 25.17 9.41 16.33
CA ARG A 54 24.37 9.91 17.45
C ARG A 54 23.21 8.95 17.71
N ARG A 55 23.08 8.55 18.97
CA ARG A 55 21.98 7.71 19.47
C ARG A 55 21.25 8.46 20.57
N HIS A 56 19.92 8.50 20.51
CA HIS A 56 19.15 9.20 21.52
C HIS A 56 17.85 8.45 21.85
N GLN A 57 17.44 8.57 23.11
CA GLN A 57 16.15 8.08 23.56
C GLN A 57 15.05 9.08 23.18
N VAL A 58 13.87 8.59 22.81
CA VAL A 58 12.73 9.45 22.50
C VAL A 58 11.54 9.03 23.34
N ALA A 59 10.96 9.98 24.07
CA ALA A 59 9.70 9.79 24.76
C ALA A 59 8.55 10.35 23.92
N TYR A 60 7.47 9.59 23.83
CA TYR A 60 6.22 9.99 23.18
C TYR A 60 5.14 10.17 24.23
N LEU A 61 4.27 11.14 23.97
CA LEU A 61 3.16 11.50 24.84
C LEU A 61 1.84 11.32 24.08
N ILE A 62 0.88 10.67 24.73
CA ILE A 62 -0.49 10.49 24.27
C ILE A 62 -1.40 11.07 25.34
N GLN A 63 -2.11 12.14 25.01
CA GLN A 63 -3.10 12.78 25.88
C GLN A 63 -4.50 12.50 25.36
N ARG A 64 -5.44 12.13 26.24
CA ARG A 64 -6.84 11.85 25.91
C ARG A 64 -7.76 12.58 26.88
N SER A 65 -8.88 13.08 26.38
CA SER A 65 -9.90 13.72 27.20
C SER A 65 -11.32 13.26 26.84
N PRO A 66 -12.26 13.28 27.81
CA PRO A 66 -13.64 12.85 27.59
C PRO A 66 -14.41 13.66 26.53
N ASN A 67 -13.93 14.87 26.21
CA ASN A 67 -14.50 15.74 25.18
C ASN A 67 -14.13 15.33 23.73
N GLY A 68 -13.48 14.17 23.54
CA GLY A 68 -13.12 13.68 22.22
C GLY A 68 -11.91 14.37 21.59
N ILE A 69 -11.03 14.98 22.39
CA ILE A 69 -9.75 15.52 21.93
C ILE A 69 -8.62 14.55 22.32
N MET A 70 -7.73 14.28 21.37
CA MET A 70 -6.53 13.48 21.57
C MET A 70 -5.29 14.24 21.11
N GLY A 71 -4.31 14.40 22.00
CA GLY A 71 -3.00 14.96 21.70
C GLY A 71 -1.95 13.86 21.52
N LEU A 72 -1.10 13.95 20.50
CA LEU A 72 -0.01 13.00 20.26
C LEU A 72 1.26 13.75 19.83
N GLY A 73 2.41 13.38 20.39
CA GLY A 73 3.69 13.95 19.96
C GLY A 73 4.87 13.43 20.76
N ARG A 74 6.06 13.98 20.49
CA ARG A 74 7.26 13.74 21.29
C ARG A 74 7.28 14.67 22.49
N VAL A 75 7.84 14.21 23.60
CA VAL A 75 8.03 15.04 24.80
C VAL A 75 9.00 16.17 24.46
N GLY A 76 8.62 17.40 24.78
CA GLY A 76 9.39 18.62 24.46
C GLY A 76 9.03 19.28 23.13
N GLU A 77 8.22 18.62 22.29
CA GLU A 77 7.69 19.18 21.06
C GLU A 77 6.20 19.54 21.22
N ARG A 78 5.67 20.36 20.30
CA ARG A 78 4.24 20.66 20.26
C ARG A 78 3.44 19.40 19.92
N LEU A 79 2.45 19.07 20.74
CA LEU A 79 1.55 17.96 20.47
C LEU A 79 0.62 18.28 19.29
N ARG A 80 0.38 17.26 18.46
CA ARG A 80 -0.63 17.33 17.41
C ARG A 80 -1.97 16.87 17.98
N GLU A 81 -2.98 17.72 17.84
CA GLU A 81 -4.33 17.46 18.30
C GLU A 81 -5.19 16.81 17.22
N TYR A 82 -6.06 15.90 17.65
CA TYR A 82 -7.01 15.17 16.83
C TYR A 82 -8.37 15.19 17.50
N ARG A 83 -9.43 15.37 16.72
CA ARG A 83 -10.80 15.12 17.18
C ARG A 83 -11.18 13.67 16.92
N VAL A 84 -11.86 13.07 17.89
CA VAL A 84 -12.23 11.65 17.92
C VAL A 84 -13.76 11.54 17.96
N PRO A 85 -14.41 10.66 17.17
CA PRO A 85 -13.82 9.72 16.22
C PRO A 85 -13.15 10.44 15.04
N TYR A 86 -11.98 9.93 14.64
CA TYR A 86 -11.21 10.52 13.56
C TYR A 86 -11.95 10.34 12.24
N GLN A 87 -12.39 11.44 11.64
CA GLN A 87 -13.00 11.42 10.32
C GLN A 87 -11.90 11.42 9.27
N HIS A 88 -11.79 10.33 8.50
CA HIS A 88 -10.90 10.25 7.34
C HIS A 88 -11.45 11.13 6.21
N GLY A 89 -11.35 12.46 6.35
CA GLY A 89 -11.59 13.38 5.26
C GLY A 89 -10.42 13.33 4.30
N LEU A 90 -10.65 12.88 3.06
CA LEU A 90 -9.68 13.13 1.99
C LEU A 90 -9.55 14.66 1.85
N PRO A 91 -8.32 15.22 1.80
CA PRO A 91 -8.10 16.66 1.68
C PRO A 91 -8.63 17.27 0.36
N VAL A 92 -9.16 16.44 -0.54
CA VAL A 92 -9.83 16.84 -1.77
C VAL A 92 -11.12 16.03 -1.94
N PRO A 93 -12.24 16.66 -2.32
CA PRO A 93 -13.48 15.96 -2.63
C PRO A 93 -13.35 15.30 -4.01
N ILE A 94 -12.54 14.25 -4.15
CA ILE A 94 -12.55 13.43 -5.37
C ILE A 94 -13.82 12.57 -5.41
N PHE A 95 -14.34 12.23 -4.22
CA PHE A 95 -15.61 11.53 -4.07
C PHE A 95 -16.47 12.30 -3.06
N LYS A 96 -17.52 12.95 -3.56
CA LYS A 96 -18.66 13.32 -2.71
C LYS A 96 -19.52 12.07 -2.60
N PRO A 97 -19.58 11.35 -1.46
CA PRO A 97 -20.54 10.28 -1.30
C PRO A 97 -21.91 10.92 -1.15
N THR A 98 -22.58 11.24 -2.25
CA THR A 98 -23.84 11.99 -2.19
C THR A 98 -24.95 11.16 -1.52
N HIS A 99 -24.89 9.83 -1.52
CA HIS A 99 -25.94 9.00 -0.92
C HIS A 99 -25.40 7.64 -0.42
N ILE A 100 -24.72 7.61 0.74
CA ILE A 100 -24.62 6.37 1.53
C ILE A 100 -25.82 6.35 2.48
N SER A 101 -27.00 6.08 1.93
CA SER A 101 -28.13 5.66 2.73
C SER A 101 -28.02 4.14 2.97
N PRO A 102 -28.42 3.60 4.13
CA PRO A 102 -28.36 2.17 4.39
C PRO A 102 -29.30 1.34 3.50
N LYS A 103 -30.19 1.98 2.73
CA LYS A 103 -30.96 1.32 1.67
C LYS A 103 -30.17 1.42 0.36
N VAL A 104 -29.40 0.37 0.10
CA VAL A 104 -28.77 0.13 -1.20
C VAL A 104 -29.89 -0.28 -2.17
N GLU A 105 -30.61 0.69 -2.71
CA GLU A 105 -31.31 0.47 -3.97
C GLU A 105 -30.24 0.65 -5.05
N ARG A 106 -29.66 -0.46 -5.53
CA ARG A 106 -28.77 -0.43 -6.68
C ARG A 106 -29.60 0.13 -7.84
N ALA A 107 -29.18 1.28 -8.37
CA ALA A 107 -29.72 1.77 -9.63
C ALA A 107 -29.58 0.66 -10.69
N ASP A 108 -30.63 0.46 -11.47
CA ASP A 108 -30.65 -0.55 -12.53
C ASP A 108 -29.43 -0.40 -13.45
N THR A 109 -28.82 -1.52 -13.83
CA THR A 109 -27.70 -1.52 -14.77
C THR A 109 -28.12 -0.76 -16.03
N PRO A 110 -27.36 0.29 -16.43
CA PRO A 110 -27.63 1.06 -17.63
C PRO A 110 -27.82 0.14 -18.85
N PRO A 111 -28.78 0.44 -19.76
CA PRO A 111 -29.09 -0.42 -20.91
C PRO A 111 -27.87 -0.80 -21.73
N VAL A 112 -26.97 0.15 -21.96
CA VAL A 112 -25.72 -0.03 -22.70
C VAL A 112 -24.83 -1.11 -22.08
N LEU A 113 -24.78 -1.21 -20.75
CA LEU A 113 -23.99 -2.22 -20.07
C LEU A 113 -24.67 -3.59 -20.10
N LYS A 114 -26.01 -3.65 -20.18
CA LYS A 114 -26.75 -4.91 -20.35
C LYS A 114 -26.45 -5.52 -21.72
N ASP A 115 -26.46 -4.71 -22.77
CA ASP A 115 -26.18 -5.15 -24.14
C ASP A 115 -24.75 -5.71 -24.27
N ILE A 116 -23.78 -5.05 -23.63
CA ILE A 116 -22.37 -5.51 -23.61
C ILE A 116 -22.26 -6.85 -22.88
N MET A 117 -22.93 -7.00 -21.73
CA MET A 117 -22.91 -8.25 -20.97
C MET A 117 -23.60 -9.40 -21.70
N GLU A 118 -24.65 -9.13 -22.47
CA GLU A 118 -25.31 -10.12 -23.33
C GLU A 118 -24.40 -10.56 -24.49
N LEU A 119 -23.71 -9.60 -25.12
CA LEU A 119 -22.73 -9.88 -26.17
C LEU A 119 -21.58 -10.74 -25.63
N GLU A 120 -21.00 -10.40 -24.48
CA GLU A 120 -19.94 -11.18 -23.84
C GLU A 120 -20.38 -12.61 -23.51
N ARG A 121 -21.65 -12.77 -23.09
CA ARG A 121 -22.23 -14.09 -22.83
C ARG A 121 -22.46 -14.89 -24.12
N ALA A 122 -22.87 -14.23 -25.20
CA ALA A 122 -23.05 -14.85 -26.51
C ALA A 122 -21.73 -15.27 -27.16
N LEU A 123 -20.65 -14.54 -26.89
CA LEU A 123 -19.31 -14.80 -27.43
C LEU A 123 -18.53 -15.90 -26.69
N GLY A 124 -19.08 -16.43 -25.59
CA GLY A 124 -18.42 -17.46 -24.78
C GLY A 124 -17.33 -16.87 -23.87
N SER A 125 -17.51 -17.01 -22.56
CA SER A 125 -16.60 -16.50 -21.51
C SER A 125 -15.22 -17.18 -21.49
N ASP A 126 -15.08 -18.30 -22.20
CA ASP A 126 -13.94 -19.20 -22.18
C ASP A 126 -12.96 -19.00 -23.34
N GLY A 127 -13.22 -18.04 -24.25
CA GLY A 127 -12.34 -17.78 -25.40
C GLY A 127 -12.19 -18.99 -26.34
N SER A 128 -13.15 -19.92 -26.29
CA SER A 128 -13.16 -21.15 -27.08
C SER A 128 -13.80 -20.88 -28.43
N CYS A 129 -13.00 -20.92 -29.51
CA CYS A 129 -13.52 -20.84 -30.87
C CYS A 129 -14.19 -22.18 -31.25
N PRO A 130 -15.49 -22.20 -31.64
CA PRO A 130 -16.20 -23.44 -31.95
C PRO A 130 -15.58 -24.22 -33.12
N ASP A 131 -14.84 -23.55 -34.00
CA ASP A 131 -14.17 -24.14 -35.17
C ASP A 131 -12.72 -24.57 -34.92
N LYS A 132 -12.24 -24.54 -33.66
CA LYS A 132 -10.87 -24.93 -33.34
C LYS A 132 -10.66 -26.44 -33.55
N ARG A 133 -10.00 -26.80 -34.65
CA ARG A 133 -9.55 -28.17 -34.92
C ARG A 133 -8.26 -28.49 -34.16
N GLU A 134 -8.10 -29.75 -33.76
CA GLU A 134 -6.90 -30.25 -33.09
C GLU A 134 -5.70 -30.19 -34.06
N ILE A 135 -4.50 -29.83 -33.58
CA ILE A 135 -3.29 -29.70 -34.43
C ILE A 135 -3.00 -31.01 -35.18
N SER A 136 -3.29 -32.16 -34.57
CA SER A 136 -3.16 -33.48 -35.19
C SER A 136 -4.09 -33.72 -36.38
N GLN A 137 -5.22 -32.99 -36.47
CA GLN A 137 -6.09 -33.00 -37.65
C GLN A 137 -5.54 -32.08 -38.74
N ILE A 138 -4.94 -30.95 -38.35
CA ILE A 138 -4.35 -29.97 -39.27
C ILE A 138 -3.13 -30.55 -39.99
N THR A 139 -2.31 -31.33 -39.29
CA THR A 139 -1.05 -31.86 -39.85
C THR A 139 -1.20 -33.11 -40.71
N ARG A 140 -2.40 -33.72 -40.79
CA ARG A 140 -2.65 -34.92 -41.62
C ARG A 140 -2.54 -34.67 -43.12
N GLU A 141 -2.81 -33.45 -43.57
CA GLU A 141 -2.81 -33.09 -44.98
C GLU A 141 -1.45 -32.58 -45.47
N LEU A 142 -0.46 -32.47 -44.57
CA LEU A 142 0.87 -32.01 -44.93
C LEU A 142 1.69 -33.16 -45.53
N PRO A 143 2.34 -32.97 -46.70
CA PRO A 143 3.26 -33.96 -47.25
C PRO A 143 4.44 -34.18 -46.27
N PRO A 144 5.00 -35.40 -46.21
CA PRO A 144 6.06 -35.73 -45.27
C PRO A 144 7.27 -34.82 -45.47
N VAL A 145 7.71 -34.20 -44.37
CA VAL A 145 8.86 -33.29 -44.37
C VAL A 145 10.14 -34.09 -44.66
N ILE A 146 10.66 -33.98 -45.87
CA ILE A 146 11.98 -34.51 -46.22
C ILE A 146 13.02 -33.60 -45.56
N GLN A 147 13.76 -34.13 -44.59
CA GLN A 147 14.84 -33.37 -43.96
C GLN A 147 15.95 -33.14 -45.00
N PRO A 148 16.45 -31.89 -45.17
CA PRO A 148 17.52 -31.63 -46.11
C PRO A 148 18.81 -32.33 -45.66
N VAL A 149 19.47 -33.00 -46.61
CA VAL A 149 20.75 -33.66 -46.42
C VAL A 149 21.79 -32.62 -46.00
N LYS A 150 22.40 -32.79 -44.83
CA LYS A 150 23.48 -31.92 -44.36
C LYS A 150 24.71 -32.15 -45.24
N LEU A 151 25.09 -31.13 -45.99
CA LEU A 151 26.32 -31.13 -46.79
C LEU A 151 27.47 -30.67 -45.88
N ASP A 152 28.31 -31.60 -45.41
CA ASP A 152 29.48 -31.27 -44.60
C ASP A 152 30.61 -30.69 -45.49
N ALA A 153 30.49 -29.41 -45.84
CA ALA A 153 31.55 -28.64 -46.49
C ALA A 153 32.37 -27.89 -45.44
N GLN A 154 33.42 -28.56 -44.94
CA GLN A 154 34.43 -27.98 -44.08
C GLN A 154 35.27 -26.98 -44.89
N LYS A 155 35.01 -25.67 -44.75
CA LYS A 155 35.92 -24.62 -45.21
C LYS A 155 36.27 -23.71 -44.03
N SER A 156 37.50 -23.87 -43.56
CA SER A 156 38.12 -23.09 -42.50
C SER A 156 38.21 -21.61 -42.90
N GLY A 157 37.76 -20.72 -42.02
CA GLY A 157 38.16 -19.31 -42.07
C GLY A 157 37.11 -18.23 -41.92
N LEU A 158 35.82 -18.54 -41.73
CA LEU A 158 34.82 -17.52 -41.38
C LEU A 158 33.92 -18.04 -40.25
N ALA A 159 34.12 -17.50 -39.05
CA ALA A 159 33.20 -17.70 -37.94
C ALA A 159 31.83 -17.15 -38.33
N PHE A 160 30.83 -18.03 -38.44
CA PHE A 160 29.43 -17.66 -38.46
C PHE A 160 29.15 -16.88 -37.16
N ARG A 161 28.95 -15.57 -37.30
CA ARG A 161 28.52 -14.71 -36.19
C ARG A 161 27.18 -15.23 -35.69
N SER A 162 27.17 -15.76 -34.47
CA SER A 162 25.94 -15.94 -33.70
C SER A 162 25.30 -14.56 -33.52
N LEU A 163 24.05 -14.41 -33.95
CA LEU A 163 23.25 -13.21 -33.71
C LEU A 163 22.79 -13.23 -32.24
N SER A 164 23.71 -12.92 -31.33
CA SER A 164 23.44 -12.83 -29.90
C SER A 164 23.18 -11.36 -29.51
N ARG A 165 21.92 -11.10 -29.18
CA ARG A 165 21.31 -10.01 -28.37
C ARG A 165 22.20 -8.82 -27.98
N SER A 166 21.83 -7.65 -28.48
CA SER A 166 22.33 -6.34 -28.04
C SER A 166 21.67 -5.91 -26.71
N MET A 167 22.47 -5.47 -25.73
CA MET A 167 22.03 -4.85 -24.48
C MET A 167 22.50 -3.38 -24.48
N SER A 168 21.57 -2.44 -24.34
CA SER A 168 21.81 -1.00 -24.30
C SER A 168 22.29 -0.56 -22.91
N HIS A 169 23.39 0.19 -22.83
CA HIS A 169 23.82 0.85 -21.58
C HIS A 169 23.35 2.31 -21.55
N GLU A 170 22.72 2.67 -20.43
CA GLU A 170 22.14 3.97 -20.11
C GLU A 170 23.20 4.98 -19.64
N ALA A 171 22.90 6.27 -19.82
CA ALA A 171 23.83 7.39 -19.84
C ALA A 171 24.34 7.85 -18.46
N GLN A 172 25.61 8.28 -18.44
CA GLN A 172 26.25 9.00 -17.34
C GLN A 172 26.31 10.50 -17.69
N ARG A 173 25.61 11.34 -16.93
CA ARG A 173 25.87 12.77 -16.71
C ARG A 173 25.78 12.95 -15.19
N GLY A 174 26.75 13.51 -14.48
CA GLY A 174 27.51 14.71 -14.77
C GLY A 174 27.31 15.57 -13.52
#